data_AF-A0A5D2RSN4-F1
#
_entry.id   AF-A0A5D2RSN4-F1
#
_cell.length_a   1.000
_cell.length_b   1.000
_cell.length_c   1.000
_cell.angle_alpha   90.00
_cell.angle_beta   90.00
_cell.angle_gamma   90.00
#
_symmetry.space_group_name_H-M   'P 1'
#
loop_
_entity.id
_entity.type
_entity.pdbx_description
1 polymer ?
#
loop_
_entity_poly.entity_id
_entity_poly.type
_entity_poly.pdbx_seq_one_letter_code
_entity_poly.pdbx_strand_id
1 'polypeptide(L)'
;MQVLQELDSTNRQINELKLSLEKAQNEENQARQDSVLAMLRAEEMEQGIGDEASVAAKQQLEVAKARHAAAVVELESVNEELETLRKGYASMVTERDIAIKEAEEAKSSSKEVERTVEGMTIDMMATKESLESAQATHVGAEEKRIVAAMARDQDTHYWEKELKQAEEELQRLNQQIESEKDMKPKLDIASALLLDLKAELAAYMESKSKLKNNGYLSDASRTPENRTHTDIPAAVASAKKELEEVKLKIEKATTEVDSLKVIAVSLESELEKEKSALASMKQRESMKEKEARDKMVELTKLLQQAAQEADEAKSVVEMANQELSKLKEEAEQAKAGAGTLESRLLAVEKEIEAVKASKESALVAIETLQDINNVDSSDSVVLSLEEYYDLRKRAYEVEEQASMIAAATVSQIEEAKQSQSRSLVKLEEVNREMAERKKALEIALEKAEKAKEGKLGVEQELRQWRAKHEKRRKASGSSHGGNPPRSSFEGKRQSNKVEPVTMSPSSTLDTSKAIYGHNKESESSPETVVVKKKKKSLFPKIFMFFSRKKASFSKTKSKT
;
A
#
# COMPACT_ATOMS: atom_id res chain seq x y z
N MET A 1 -9.83 -20.55 -21.04
CA MET A 1 -11.25 -20.58 -21.46
C MET A 1 -11.40 -21.11 -22.88
N GLN A 2 -10.95 -20.41 -23.94
CA GLN A 2 -11.21 -20.85 -25.33
C GLN A 2 -10.83 -22.32 -25.63
N VAL A 3 -9.64 -22.76 -25.23
CA VAL A 3 -9.19 -24.17 -25.41
C VAL A 3 -10.05 -25.18 -24.61
N LEU A 4 -10.62 -24.78 -23.46
CA LEU A 4 -11.55 -25.64 -22.71
C LEU A 4 -12.90 -25.73 -23.40
N GLN A 5 -13.40 -24.63 -23.98
CA GLN A 5 -14.64 -24.66 -24.78
C GLN A 5 -14.48 -25.50 -26.07
N GLU A 6 -13.30 -25.46 -26.71
CA GLU A 6 -12.96 -26.35 -27.83
C GLU A 6 -12.92 -27.83 -27.39
N LEU A 7 -12.35 -28.13 -26.21
CA LEU A 7 -12.33 -29.48 -25.64
C LEU A 7 -13.75 -29.98 -25.30
N ASP A 8 -14.58 -29.16 -24.65
CA ASP A 8 -15.97 -29.51 -24.33
C ASP A 8 -16.82 -29.72 -25.60
N SER A 9 -16.60 -28.90 -26.63
CA SER A 9 -17.28 -29.05 -27.92
C SER A 9 -16.89 -30.36 -28.62
N THR A 10 -15.59 -30.69 -28.64
CA THR A 10 -15.11 -31.96 -29.23
C THR A 10 -15.55 -33.18 -28.43
N ASN A 11 -15.62 -33.09 -27.09
CA ASN A 11 -16.19 -34.15 -26.23
C ASN A 11 -17.67 -34.41 -26.54
N ARG A 12 -18.48 -33.36 -26.75
CA ARG A 12 -19.89 -33.51 -27.17
C ARG A 12 -20.00 -34.22 -28.52
N GLN A 13 -19.22 -33.78 -29.51
CA GLN A 13 -19.20 -34.40 -30.84
C GLN A 13 -18.74 -35.86 -30.80
N ILE A 14 -17.74 -36.21 -29.98
CA ILE A 14 -17.29 -37.60 -29.79
C ILE A 14 -18.41 -38.46 -29.18
N ASN A 15 -19.16 -37.95 -28.21
CA ASN A 15 -20.26 -38.70 -27.60
C ASN A 15 -21.45 -38.87 -28.57
N GLU A 16 -21.77 -37.84 -29.36
CA GLU A 16 -22.81 -37.91 -30.39
C GLU A 16 -22.44 -38.89 -31.52
N LEU A 17 -21.17 -38.88 -31.96
CA LEU A 17 -20.66 -39.84 -32.93
C LEU A 17 -20.61 -41.27 -32.37
N LYS A 18 -20.25 -41.48 -31.10
CA LYS A 18 -20.32 -42.81 -30.44
C LYS A 18 -21.73 -43.38 -30.48
N LEU A 19 -22.74 -42.59 -30.12
CA LEU A 19 -24.15 -43.00 -30.17
C LEU A 19 -24.56 -43.37 -31.60
N SER A 20 -24.06 -42.64 -32.61
CA SER A 20 -24.30 -42.97 -34.03
C SER A 20 -23.61 -44.27 -34.48
N LEU A 21 -22.40 -44.54 -33.98
CA LEU A 21 -21.67 -45.79 -34.26
C LEU A 21 -22.36 -46.98 -33.62
N GLU A 22 -22.77 -46.87 -32.36
CA GLU A 22 -23.51 -47.92 -31.65
C GLU A 22 -24.82 -48.26 -32.36
N LYS A 23 -25.56 -47.24 -32.82
CA LYS A 23 -26.73 -47.42 -33.67
C LYS A 23 -26.39 -48.10 -35.00
N ALA A 24 -25.36 -47.65 -35.71
CA ALA A 24 -24.93 -48.25 -36.98
C ALA A 24 -24.44 -49.70 -36.82
N GLN A 25 -23.78 -50.02 -35.71
CA GLN A 25 -23.29 -51.37 -35.42
C GLN A 25 -24.41 -52.31 -34.98
N ASN A 26 -25.43 -51.80 -34.28
CA ASN A 26 -26.66 -52.53 -34.03
C ASN A 26 -27.45 -52.78 -35.33
N GLU A 27 -27.51 -51.81 -36.24
CA GLU A 27 -28.08 -51.97 -37.59
C GLU A 27 -27.28 -52.99 -38.44
N GLU A 28 -25.95 -52.99 -38.38
CA GLU A 28 -25.10 -54.01 -39.04
C GLU A 28 -25.32 -55.41 -38.47
N ASN A 29 -25.39 -55.54 -37.13
CA ASN A 29 -25.65 -56.82 -36.46
C ASN A 29 -27.05 -57.36 -36.76
N GLN A 30 -28.05 -56.47 -36.82
CA GLN A 30 -29.41 -56.78 -37.24
C GLN A 30 -29.42 -57.28 -38.69
N ALA A 31 -28.79 -56.54 -39.62
CA ALA A 31 -28.69 -56.91 -41.03
C ALA A 31 -27.97 -58.26 -41.24
N ARG A 32 -26.88 -58.53 -40.52
CA ARG A 32 -26.18 -59.83 -40.55
C ARG A 32 -27.07 -60.99 -40.11
N GLN A 33 -27.79 -60.83 -39.01
CA GLN A 33 -28.69 -61.86 -38.51
C GLN A 33 -29.83 -62.10 -39.51
N ASP A 34 -30.38 -61.05 -40.10
CA ASP A 34 -31.46 -61.13 -41.08
C ASP A 34 -30.97 -61.73 -42.42
N SER A 35 -29.71 -61.48 -42.80
CA SER A 35 -28.97 -62.10 -43.93
C SER A 35 -28.77 -63.62 -43.72
N VAL A 36 -28.34 -64.05 -42.53
CA VAL A 36 -28.26 -65.47 -42.14
C VAL A 36 -29.63 -66.15 -42.16
N LEU A 37 -30.67 -65.47 -41.68
CA LEU A 37 -32.05 -65.98 -41.72
C LEU A 37 -32.60 -66.10 -43.15
N ALA A 38 -32.24 -65.16 -44.04
CA ALA A 38 -32.55 -65.25 -45.46
C ALA A 38 -31.82 -66.41 -46.15
N MET A 39 -30.57 -66.70 -45.76
CA MET A 39 -29.82 -67.88 -46.20
C MET A 39 -30.45 -69.20 -45.75
N LEU A 40 -30.88 -69.31 -44.48
CA LEU A 40 -31.56 -70.52 -43.99
C LEU A 40 -32.87 -70.77 -44.73
N ARG A 41 -33.65 -69.72 -45.04
CA ARG A 41 -34.82 -69.85 -45.95
C ARG A 41 -34.45 -70.31 -47.36
N ALA A 42 -33.29 -69.92 -47.89
CA ALA A 42 -32.80 -70.39 -49.19
C ALA A 42 -32.71 -71.93 -49.20
N GLU A 43 -32.04 -72.45 -48.17
CA GLU A 43 -31.64 -73.85 -48.07
C GLU A 43 -32.85 -74.74 -47.75
N GLU A 44 -33.82 -74.27 -46.97
CA GLU A 44 -35.11 -74.94 -46.77
C GLU A 44 -35.95 -75.03 -48.07
N MET A 45 -35.97 -73.95 -48.87
CA MET A 45 -36.68 -73.96 -50.16
C MET A 45 -35.98 -74.85 -51.20
N GLU A 46 -34.64 -74.86 -51.23
CA GLU A 46 -33.85 -75.75 -52.08
C GLU A 46 -34.05 -77.23 -51.69
N GLN A 47 -34.29 -77.52 -50.41
CA GLN A 47 -34.66 -78.85 -49.91
C GLN A 47 -36.15 -79.20 -50.05
N GLY A 48 -36.99 -78.27 -50.53
CA GLY A 48 -38.42 -78.51 -50.79
C GLY A 48 -39.28 -78.72 -49.54
N ILE A 49 -38.88 -78.16 -48.39
CA ILE A 49 -39.62 -78.29 -47.12
C ILE A 49 -40.80 -77.31 -47.13
N GLY A 50 -41.91 -77.75 -47.73
CA GLY A 50 -43.18 -77.01 -47.76
C GLY A 50 -43.94 -77.06 -46.43
N ASP A 51 -44.14 -75.87 -45.86
CA ASP A 51 -45.20 -75.46 -44.93
C ASP A 51 -45.19 -75.93 -43.46
N GLU A 52 -45.80 -75.06 -42.63
CA GLU A 52 -46.17 -75.14 -41.20
C GLU A 52 -45.13 -75.51 -40.13
N ALA A 53 -44.02 -76.18 -40.46
CA ALA A 53 -43.05 -76.64 -39.47
C ALA A 53 -41.59 -76.15 -39.68
N SER A 54 -41.36 -75.24 -40.65
CA SER A 54 -40.05 -74.65 -41.00
C SER A 54 -39.17 -74.37 -39.76
N VAL A 55 -37.92 -74.83 -39.83
CA VAL A 55 -36.91 -74.58 -38.80
C VAL A 55 -36.56 -73.09 -38.83
N ALA A 56 -36.43 -72.48 -40.00
CA ALA A 56 -36.17 -71.04 -40.14
C ALA A 56 -37.24 -70.17 -39.48
N ALA A 57 -38.54 -70.47 -39.61
CA ALA A 57 -39.61 -69.72 -38.94
C ALA A 57 -39.51 -69.78 -37.41
N LYS A 58 -39.17 -70.95 -36.85
CA LYS A 58 -38.92 -71.14 -35.42
C LYS A 58 -37.63 -70.42 -34.97
N GLN A 59 -36.58 -70.49 -35.78
CA GLN A 59 -35.31 -69.78 -35.57
C GLN A 59 -35.52 -68.26 -35.53
N GLN A 60 -36.34 -67.70 -36.43
CA GLN A 60 -36.68 -66.27 -36.43
C GLN A 60 -37.39 -65.84 -35.16
N LEU A 61 -38.39 -66.62 -34.73
CA LEU A 61 -39.13 -66.34 -33.49
C LEU A 61 -38.23 -66.47 -32.24
N GLU A 62 -37.29 -67.41 -32.23
CA GLU A 62 -36.29 -67.57 -31.17
C GLU A 62 -35.31 -66.39 -31.14
N VAL A 63 -34.79 -65.95 -32.30
CA VAL A 63 -33.94 -64.76 -32.42
C VAL A 63 -34.67 -63.50 -31.98
N ALA A 64 -35.93 -63.30 -32.37
CA ALA A 64 -36.73 -62.15 -31.94
C ALA A 64 -36.96 -62.15 -30.41
N LYS A 65 -37.27 -63.31 -29.82
CA LYS A 65 -37.36 -63.50 -28.36
C LYS A 65 -36.03 -63.22 -27.65
N ALA A 66 -34.91 -63.65 -28.22
CA ALA A 66 -33.58 -63.37 -27.68
C ALA A 66 -33.22 -61.88 -27.74
N ARG A 67 -33.52 -61.19 -28.86
CA ARG A 67 -33.37 -59.73 -29.00
C ARG A 67 -34.20 -58.97 -27.96
N HIS A 68 -35.48 -59.33 -27.78
CA HIS A 68 -36.32 -58.71 -26.75
C HIS A 68 -35.79 -58.98 -25.33
N ALA A 69 -35.36 -60.21 -25.03
CA ALA A 69 -34.79 -60.55 -23.73
C ALA A 69 -33.50 -59.76 -23.44
N ALA A 70 -32.62 -59.60 -24.45
CA ALA A 70 -31.42 -58.78 -24.34
C ALA A 70 -31.77 -57.30 -24.08
N ALA A 71 -32.68 -56.71 -24.86
CA ALA A 71 -33.12 -55.33 -24.68
C ALA A 71 -33.82 -55.09 -23.32
N VAL A 72 -34.44 -56.11 -22.72
CA VAL A 72 -34.98 -56.02 -21.34
C VAL A 72 -33.87 -55.98 -20.30
N VAL A 73 -32.85 -56.85 -20.39
CA VAL A 73 -31.71 -56.85 -19.45
C VAL A 73 -30.86 -55.58 -19.59
N GLU A 74 -30.68 -55.10 -20.82
CA GLU A 74 -30.04 -53.81 -21.11
C GLU A 74 -30.83 -52.66 -20.49
N LEU A 75 -32.15 -52.63 -20.67
CA LEU A 75 -33.01 -51.61 -20.06
C LEU A 75 -32.94 -51.63 -18.53
N GLU A 76 -32.86 -52.80 -17.90
CA GLU A 76 -32.66 -52.93 -16.45
C GLU A 76 -31.32 -52.33 -16.04
N SER A 77 -30.22 -52.70 -16.71
CA SER A 77 -28.86 -52.18 -16.46
C SER A 77 -28.76 -50.65 -16.60
N VAL A 78 -29.32 -50.07 -17.66
CA VAL A 78 -29.23 -48.62 -17.89
C VAL A 78 -30.14 -47.84 -16.90
N ASN A 79 -31.25 -48.41 -16.45
CA ASN A 79 -32.04 -47.84 -15.35
C ASN A 79 -31.29 -47.90 -14.00
N GLU A 80 -30.51 -48.95 -13.72
CA GLU A 80 -29.63 -48.99 -12.55
C GLU A 80 -28.55 -47.91 -12.62
N GLU A 81 -27.88 -47.73 -13.78
CA GLU A 81 -26.91 -46.63 -13.94
C GLU A 81 -27.57 -45.26 -13.71
N LEU A 82 -28.70 -44.98 -14.36
CA LEU A 82 -29.48 -43.74 -14.16
C LEU A 82 -29.77 -43.47 -12.69
N GLU A 83 -30.22 -44.48 -11.94
CA GLU A 83 -30.57 -44.34 -10.52
C GLU A 83 -29.33 -44.09 -9.63
N THR A 84 -28.19 -44.74 -9.91
CA THR A 84 -26.92 -44.40 -9.24
C THR A 84 -26.44 -42.99 -9.59
N LEU A 85 -26.64 -42.58 -10.84
CA LEU A 85 -26.20 -41.30 -11.35
C LEU A 85 -27.05 -40.14 -10.82
N ARG A 86 -28.36 -40.34 -10.64
CA ARG A 86 -29.27 -39.40 -9.98
C ARG A 86 -28.89 -39.18 -8.52
N LYS A 87 -28.52 -40.26 -7.79
CA LYS A 87 -27.99 -40.15 -6.42
C LYS A 87 -26.68 -39.36 -6.36
N GLY A 88 -25.75 -39.65 -7.28
CA GLY A 88 -24.48 -38.92 -7.39
C GLY A 88 -24.69 -37.42 -7.71
N TYR A 89 -25.57 -37.11 -8.66
CA TYR A 89 -25.93 -35.73 -9.00
C TYR A 89 -26.57 -35.00 -7.82
N ALA A 90 -27.50 -35.63 -7.11
CA ALA A 90 -28.14 -35.04 -5.93
C ALA A 90 -27.11 -34.69 -4.84
N SER A 91 -26.16 -35.59 -4.54
CA SER A 91 -25.05 -35.31 -3.60
C SER A 91 -24.23 -34.11 -4.07
N MET A 92 -23.75 -34.14 -5.32
CA MET A 92 -22.92 -33.09 -5.91
C MET A 92 -23.63 -31.71 -5.96
N VAL A 93 -24.95 -31.69 -6.17
CA VAL A 93 -25.76 -30.46 -6.08
C VAL A 93 -25.81 -29.94 -4.64
N THR A 94 -26.00 -30.80 -3.64
CA THR A 94 -25.96 -30.36 -2.23
C THR A 94 -24.57 -29.86 -1.83
N GLU A 95 -23.50 -30.53 -2.25
CA GLU A 95 -22.10 -30.10 -2.03
C GLU A 95 -21.83 -28.75 -2.69
N ARG A 96 -22.26 -28.55 -3.94
CA ARG A 96 -22.19 -27.27 -4.65
C ARG A 96 -22.92 -26.15 -3.88
N ASP A 97 -24.13 -26.40 -3.42
CA ASP A 97 -24.96 -25.38 -2.77
C ASP A 97 -24.42 -25.01 -1.39
N ILE A 98 -23.82 -25.97 -0.66
CA ILE A 98 -23.05 -25.72 0.57
C ILE A 98 -21.82 -24.86 0.27
N ALA A 99 -20.97 -25.26 -0.69
CA ALA A 99 -19.75 -24.53 -1.03
C ALA A 99 -20.03 -23.09 -1.53
N ILE A 100 -21.10 -22.89 -2.31
CA ILE A 100 -21.56 -21.55 -2.71
C ILE A 100 -21.93 -20.72 -1.47
N LYS A 101 -22.71 -21.28 -0.54
CA LYS A 101 -23.13 -20.58 0.68
C LYS A 101 -21.94 -20.22 1.57
N GLU A 102 -21.00 -21.13 1.76
CA GLU A 102 -19.77 -20.88 2.52
C GLU A 102 -18.91 -19.80 1.87
N ALA A 103 -18.78 -19.79 0.54
CA ALA A 103 -18.09 -18.73 -0.19
C ALA A 103 -18.78 -17.35 -0.08
N GLU A 104 -20.12 -17.31 0.01
CA GLU A 104 -20.88 -16.07 0.23
C GLU A 104 -20.79 -15.55 1.68
N GLU A 105 -20.80 -16.45 2.67
CA GLU A 105 -20.58 -16.13 4.07
C GLU A 105 -19.15 -15.61 4.31
N ALA A 106 -18.13 -16.30 3.77
CA ALA A 106 -16.74 -15.86 3.81
C ALA A 106 -16.52 -14.50 3.11
N LYS A 107 -17.22 -14.24 1.99
CA LYS A 107 -17.24 -12.94 1.30
C LYS A 107 -17.86 -11.83 2.15
N SER A 108 -18.93 -12.14 2.88
CA SER A 108 -19.60 -11.18 3.76
C SER A 108 -18.70 -10.83 4.96
N SER A 109 -18.09 -11.85 5.57
CA SER A 109 -17.11 -11.74 6.66
C SER A 109 -15.85 -10.97 6.24
N SER A 110 -15.21 -11.34 5.12
CA SER A 110 -14.03 -10.63 4.61
C SER A 110 -14.30 -9.15 4.35
N LYS A 111 -15.50 -8.79 3.87
CA LYS A 111 -15.91 -7.40 3.68
C LYS A 111 -16.16 -6.66 5.00
N GLU A 112 -16.52 -7.36 6.07
CA GLU A 112 -16.60 -6.75 7.41
C GLU A 112 -15.22 -6.42 7.95
N VAL A 113 -14.26 -7.35 7.85
CA VAL A 113 -12.85 -7.10 8.21
C VAL A 113 -12.24 -5.98 7.36
N GLU A 114 -12.54 -5.91 6.06
CA GLU A 114 -12.07 -4.82 5.20
C GLU A 114 -12.51 -3.43 5.73
N ARG A 115 -13.79 -3.30 6.14
CA ARG A 115 -14.30 -2.04 6.73
C ARG A 115 -13.66 -1.69 8.08
N THR A 116 -13.30 -2.67 8.91
CA THR A 116 -12.60 -2.37 10.18
C THR A 116 -11.18 -1.87 9.93
N VAL A 117 -10.49 -2.42 8.91
CA VAL A 117 -9.18 -1.90 8.46
C VAL A 117 -9.28 -0.50 7.86
N GLU A 118 -10.33 -0.19 7.11
CA GLU A 118 -10.62 1.18 6.65
C GLU A 118 -10.78 2.14 7.84
N GLY A 119 -11.56 1.76 8.86
CA GLY A 119 -11.73 2.51 10.11
C GLY A 119 -10.41 2.77 10.85
N MET A 120 -9.64 1.71 11.13
CA MET A 120 -8.31 1.82 11.76
C MET A 120 -7.35 2.71 10.97
N THR A 121 -7.46 2.72 9.63
CA THR A 121 -6.64 3.58 8.77
C THR A 121 -7.01 5.05 8.93
N ILE A 122 -8.30 5.37 9.09
CA ILE A 122 -8.78 6.74 9.37
C ILE A 122 -8.27 7.20 10.75
N ASP A 123 -8.37 6.36 11.78
CA ASP A 123 -7.90 6.71 13.14
C ASP A 123 -6.38 6.89 13.21
N MET A 124 -5.62 6.06 12.49
CA MET A 124 -4.17 6.23 12.31
C MET A 124 -3.83 7.54 11.59
N MET A 125 -4.65 7.98 10.61
CA MET A 125 -4.47 9.28 9.96
C MET A 125 -4.78 10.45 10.89
N ALA A 126 -5.87 10.39 11.66
CA ALA A 126 -6.27 11.43 12.61
C ALA A 126 -5.25 11.60 13.76
N THR A 127 -4.76 10.50 14.32
CA THR A 127 -3.71 10.53 15.35
C THR A 127 -2.38 11.08 14.80
N LYS A 128 -2.03 10.75 13.56
CA LYS A 128 -0.87 11.32 12.86
C LYS A 128 -1.02 12.84 12.65
N GLU A 129 -2.18 13.32 12.20
CA GLU A 129 -2.43 14.75 12.00
C GLU A 129 -2.38 15.52 13.34
N SER A 130 -2.94 14.94 14.41
CA SER A 130 -2.82 15.49 15.77
C SER A 130 -1.35 15.58 16.23
N LEU A 131 -0.53 14.58 15.94
CA LEU A 131 0.91 14.60 16.25
C LEU A 131 1.67 15.64 15.43
N GLU A 132 1.41 15.76 14.13
CA GLU A 132 2.05 16.75 13.26
C GLU A 132 1.67 18.19 13.70
N SER A 133 0.40 18.41 14.08
CA SER A 133 -0.07 19.67 14.68
C SER A 133 0.64 19.98 16.01
N ALA A 134 0.71 19.01 16.92
CA ALA A 134 1.41 19.17 18.20
C ALA A 134 2.91 19.51 17.99
N GLN A 135 3.59 18.83 17.07
CA GLN A 135 4.97 19.11 16.71
C GLN A 135 5.15 20.53 16.14
N ALA A 136 4.26 20.99 15.27
CA ALA A 136 4.30 22.36 14.75
C ALA A 136 4.16 23.41 15.87
N THR A 137 3.26 23.20 16.83
CA THR A 137 3.13 24.12 17.98
C THR A 137 4.36 24.11 18.89
N HIS A 138 4.99 22.95 19.12
CA HIS A 138 6.24 22.85 19.90
C HIS A 138 7.39 23.59 19.21
N VAL A 139 7.58 23.41 17.89
CA VAL A 139 8.63 24.12 17.13
C VAL A 139 8.41 25.63 17.19
N GLY A 140 7.19 26.12 16.96
CA GLY A 140 6.87 27.55 17.06
C GLY A 140 7.03 28.13 18.49
N ALA A 141 6.92 27.30 19.53
CA ALA A 141 7.21 27.69 20.91
C ALA A 141 8.72 27.77 21.19
N GLU A 142 9.51 26.80 20.71
CA GLU A 142 10.98 26.83 20.80
C GLU A 142 11.58 28.01 20.02
N GLU A 143 11.05 28.33 18.83
CA GLU A 143 11.47 29.52 18.07
C GLU A 143 11.25 30.82 18.87
N LYS A 144 10.06 30.99 19.47
CA LYS A 144 9.76 32.13 20.35
C LYS A 144 10.67 32.16 21.58
N ARG A 145 10.99 31.00 22.16
CA ARG A 145 11.92 30.87 23.29
C ARG A 145 13.33 31.35 22.92
N ILE A 146 13.82 30.97 21.75
CA ILE A 146 15.13 31.38 21.22
C ILE A 146 15.15 32.89 20.97
N VAL A 147 14.14 33.44 20.29
CA VAL A 147 14.04 34.90 20.04
C VAL A 147 14.01 35.69 21.36
N ALA A 148 13.24 35.24 22.35
CA ALA A 148 13.20 35.88 23.66
C ALA A 148 14.50 35.71 24.46
N ALA A 149 15.26 34.63 24.26
CA ALA A 149 16.60 34.47 24.82
C ALA A 149 17.58 35.48 24.20
N MET A 150 17.62 35.57 22.88
CA MET A 150 18.49 36.52 22.17
C MET A 150 18.21 37.98 22.56
N ALA A 151 16.94 38.36 22.74
CA ALA A 151 16.58 39.69 23.23
C ALA A 151 17.09 39.93 24.66
N ARG A 152 16.86 38.97 25.58
CA ARG A 152 17.39 39.07 26.96
C ARG A 152 18.91 39.14 27.01
N ASP A 153 19.62 38.41 26.16
CA ASP A 153 21.08 38.43 26.10
C ASP A 153 21.58 39.80 25.58
N GLN A 154 20.89 40.40 24.62
CA GLN A 154 21.16 41.76 24.13
C GLN A 154 20.92 42.82 25.21
N ASP A 155 19.78 42.76 25.91
CA ASP A 155 19.46 43.66 27.02
C ASP A 155 20.47 43.51 28.17
N THR A 156 20.83 42.28 28.52
CA THR A 156 21.82 41.99 29.58
C THR A 156 23.18 42.62 29.24
N HIS A 157 23.66 42.44 28.00
CA HIS A 157 24.91 43.05 27.53
C HIS A 157 24.82 44.58 27.36
N TYR A 158 23.62 45.14 27.17
CA TYR A 158 23.41 46.60 27.24
C TYR A 158 23.56 47.09 28.69
N TRP A 159 22.81 46.52 29.63
CA TRP A 159 22.87 46.89 31.04
C TRP A 159 24.22 46.63 31.70
N GLU A 160 24.95 45.59 31.28
CA GLU A 160 26.33 45.32 31.74
C GLU A 160 27.29 46.47 31.36
N LYS A 161 27.09 47.11 30.20
CA LYS A 161 27.89 48.29 29.81
C LYS A 161 27.53 49.53 30.60
N GLU A 162 26.24 49.80 30.80
CA GLU A 162 25.77 50.95 31.59
C GLU A 162 26.20 50.81 33.05
N LEU A 163 26.07 49.61 33.63
CA LEU A 163 26.56 49.29 34.97
C LEU A 163 28.07 49.55 35.08
N LYS A 164 28.87 49.05 34.13
CA LYS A 164 30.32 49.26 34.13
C LYS A 164 30.69 50.73 34.01
N GLN A 165 29.98 51.52 33.20
CA GLN A 165 30.19 52.97 33.13
C GLN A 165 29.87 53.66 34.47
N ALA A 166 28.76 53.29 35.11
CA ALA A 166 28.40 53.81 36.43
C ALA A 166 29.40 53.39 37.52
N GLU A 167 29.96 52.18 37.47
CA GLU A 167 31.06 51.74 38.35
C GLU A 167 32.34 52.56 38.13
N GLU A 168 32.73 52.83 36.89
CA GLU A 168 33.87 53.68 36.55
C GLU A 168 33.67 55.14 37.02
N GLU A 169 32.46 55.68 36.93
CA GLU A 169 32.11 57.01 37.47
C GLU A 169 32.11 57.05 39.00
N LEU A 170 31.55 56.04 39.66
CA LEU A 170 31.58 55.89 41.12
C LEU A 170 33.03 55.83 41.62
N GLN A 171 33.90 55.07 40.93
CA GLN A 171 35.33 55.03 41.26
C GLN A 171 36.01 56.41 41.15
N ARG A 172 35.70 57.21 40.12
CA ARG A 172 36.21 58.60 40.01
C ARG A 172 35.71 59.47 41.17
N LEU A 173 34.41 59.43 41.47
CA LEU A 173 33.83 60.21 42.56
C LEU A 173 34.42 59.82 43.92
N ASN A 174 34.63 58.52 44.17
CA ASN A 174 35.24 58.05 45.40
C ASN A 174 36.71 58.50 45.53
N GLN A 175 37.46 58.54 44.42
CA GLN A 175 38.81 59.10 44.38
C GLN A 175 38.81 60.62 44.65
N GLN A 176 37.83 61.37 44.13
CA GLN A 176 37.66 62.79 44.43
C GLN A 176 37.35 63.00 45.93
N ILE A 177 36.41 62.24 46.50
CA ILE A 177 36.04 62.31 47.94
C ILE A 177 37.25 62.06 48.82
N GLU A 178 38.07 61.05 48.52
CA GLU A 178 39.29 60.78 49.28
C GLU A 178 40.33 61.91 49.14
N SER A 179 40.37 62.62 47.99
CA SER A 179 41.21 63.84 47.86
C SER A 179 40.65 65.06 48.62
N GLU A 180 39.33 65.21 48.72
CA GLU A 180 38.69 66.29 49.47
C GLU A 180 38.79 66.10 50.99
N LYS A 181 38.96 64.85 51.44
CA LYS A 181 39.23 64.47 52.84
C LYS A 181 40.48 65.16 53.41
N ASP A 182 41.50 65.42 52.59
CA ASP A 182 42.71 66.18 52.97
C ASP A 182 42.44 67.67 53.25
N MET A 183 41.25 68.19 52.91
CA MET A 183 40.80 69.52 53.32
C MET A 183 40.24 69.53 54.76
N LYS A 184 39.80 68.38 55.28
CA LYS A 184 39.29 68.26 56.66
C LYS A 184 40.36 68.58 57.73
N PRO A 185 41.57 67.98 57.74
CA PRO A 185 42.60 68.37 58.70
C PRO A 185 43.05 69.83 58.52
N LYS A 186 42.99 70.39 57.30
CA LYS A 186 43.26 71.83 57.08
C LYS A 186 42.19 72.72 57.73
N LEU A 187 40.92 72.32 57.65
CA LEU A 187 39.80 72.98 58.32
C LEU A 187 39.91 72.86 59.85
N ASP A 188 40.31 71.69 60.36
CA ASP A 188 40.51 71.46 61.79
C ASP A 188 41.69 72.30 62.33
N ILE A 189 42.82 72.35 61.60
CA ILE A 189 43.98 73.23 61.92
C ILE A 189 43.57 74.71 61.88
N ALA A 190 42.85 75.15 60.85
CA ALA A 190 42.37 76.53 60.77
C ALA A 190 41.40 76.88 61.92
N SER A 191 40.58 75.91 62.34
CA SER A 191 39.66 76.07 63.48
C SER A 191 40.40 76.14 64.82
N ALA A 192 41.46 75.34 64.99
CA ALA A 192 42.34 75.39 66.16
C ALA A 192 43.09 76.73 66.24
N LEU A 193 43.73 77.17 65.17
CA LEU A 193 44.38 78.49 65.09
C LEU A 193 43.42 79.65 65.39
N LEU A 194 42.15 79.53 64.98
CA LEU A 194 41.11 80.52 65.27
C LEU A 194 40.63 80.48 66.74
N LEU A 195 40.73 79.33 67.42
CA LEU A 195 40.52 79.23 68.86
C LEU A 195 41.71 79.81 69.64
N ASP A 196 42.94 79.50 69.23
CA ASP A 196 44.17 80.04 69.85
C ASP A 196 44.22 81.56 69.69
N LEU A 197 43.95 82.10 68.50
CA LEU A 197 43.85 83.54 68.27
C LEU A 197 42.78 84.20 69.14
N LYS A 198 41.63 83.54 69.36
CA LYS A 198 40.61 84.04 70.30
C LYS A 198 41.10 84.04 71.75
N ALA A 199 41.87 83.03 72.16
CA ALA A 199 42.47 82.95 73.49
C ALA A 199 43.56 84.01 73.69
N GLU A 200 44.42 84.24 72.70
CA GLU A 200 45.41 85.33 72.70
C GLU A 200 44.75 86.70 72.76
N LEU A 201 43.68 86.93 71.98
CA LEU A 201 42.94 88.20 71.98
C LEU A 201 42.23 88.42 73.32
N ALA A 202 41.69 87.37 73.94
CA ALA A 202 41.16 87.42 75.31
C ALA A 202 42.26 87.74 76.34
N ALA A 203 43.42 87.07 76.25
CA ALA A 203 44.57 87.31 77.13
C ALA A 203 45.18 88.71 76.96
N TYR A 204 45.20 89.25 75.73
CA TYR A 204 45.59 90.64 75.45
C TYR A 204 44.60 91.62 76.07
N MET A 205 43.29 91.38 75.95
CA MET A 205 42.24 92.22 76.57
C MET A 205 42.30 92.17 78.10
N GLU A 206 42.60 91.00 78.69
CA GLU A 206 42.80 90.83 80.14
C GLU A 206 44.12 91.46 80.62
N SER A 207 45.21 91.36 79.85
CA SER A 207 46.47 92.06 80.12
C SER A 207 46.28 93.57 80.09
N LYS A 208 45.51 94.08 79.12
CA LYS A 208 45.15 95.50 78.98
C LYS A 208 44.22 95.99 80.10
N SER A 209 43.46 95.11 80.74
CA SER A 209 42.70 95.44 81.97
C SER A 209 43.58 95.42 83.23
N LYS A 210 44.65 94.61 83.25
CA LYS A 210 45.61 94.52 84.37
C LYS A 210 46.67 95.63 84.40
N LEU A 211 46.89 96.37 83.31
CA LEU A 211 47.79 97.54 83.26
C LEU A 211 47.13 98.88 83.68
N LYS A 212 46.00 98.82 84.40
CA LYS A 212 45.28 99.99 84.94
C LYS A 212 44.96 99.84 86.43
N ASN A 213 45.98 99.90 87.29
CA ASN A 213 45.85 100.28 88.69
C ASN A 213 47.22 100.72 89.28
N ASN A 214 47.24 101.86 89.98
CA ASN A 214 48.39 102.58 90.58
C ASN A 214 49.49 102.99 89.56
N GLY A 215 49.72 104.25 89.17
CA GLY A 215 49.73 105.52 89.93
C GLY A 215 51.19 105.86 90.26
N TYR A 216 51.87 106.87 89.68
CA TYR A 216 51.59 108.32 89.79
C TYR A 216 52.50 109.14 88.82
N LEU A 217 52.01 110.26 88.23
CA LEU A 217 52.74 111.35 87.50
C LEU A 217 53.70 110.98 86.32
N SER A 218 53.93 111.79 85.28
CA SER A 218 53.25 113.00 84.74
C SER A 218 53.78 113.34 83.33
N ASP A 219 52.91 113.89 82.48
CA ASP A 219 53.18 114.85 81.38
C ASP A 219 54.29 114.57 80.33
N ALA A 220 53.88 114.32 79.07
CA ALA A 220 54.36 115.05 77.87
C ALA A 220 53.82 114.46 76.54
N SER A 221 52.83 115.14 75.98
CA SER A 221 52.27 115.09 74.62
C SER A 221 53.08 114.46 73.46
N ARG A 222 52.49 113.47 72.75
CA ARG A 222 51.98 113.61 71.35
C ARG A 222 51.37 112.31 70.76
N THR A 223 50.18 112.46 70.18
CA THR A 223 49.52 111.59 69.17
C THR A 223 50.20 111.74 67.78
N PRO A 224 49.90 110.94 66.72
CA PRO A 224 48.73 110.08 66.43
C PRO A 224 49.15 108.60 66.17
N GLU A 225 48.43 107.64 65.55
CA GLU A 225 47.26 107.61 64.63
C GLU A 225 46.21 106.51 64.95
N ASN A 226 45.12 106.51 64.17
CA ASN A 226 44.03 105.54 64.13
C ASN A 226 44.39 104.27 63.34
N ARG A 227 43.81 103.11 63.72
CA ARG A 227 43.00 102.27 62.81
C ARG A 227 41.80 101.67 63.55
N THR A 228 40.71 101.51 62.82
CA THR A 228 39.35 101.20 63.31
C THR A 228 39.18 99.74 63.72
N HIS A 229 38.47 99.49 64.84
CA HIS A 229 38.26 98.16 65.43
C HIS A 229 36.94 97.47 64.98
N THR A 230 36.35 97.91 63.86
CA THR A 230 34.97 97.57 63.46
C THR A 230 34.82 96.24 62.72
N ASP A 231 35.90 95.72 62.12
CA ASP A 231 35.82 94.58 61.19
C ASP A 231 35.84 93.21 61.87
N ILE A 232 36.43 93.10 63.07
CA ILE A 232 36.55 91.84 63.81
C ILE A 232 35.17 91.31 64.29
N PRO A 233 34.28 92.13 64.88
CA PRO A 233 32.93 91.67 65.23
C PRO A 233 32.10 91.25 64.01
N ALA A 234 32.28 91.92 62.87
CA ALA A 234 31.60 91.60 61.62
C ALA A 234 32.07 90.27 61.03
N ALA A 235 33.39 90.01 61.00
CA ALA A 235 33.94 88.73 60.57
C ALA A 235 33.49 87.55 61.45
N VAL A 236 33.46 87.74 62.78
CA VAL A 236 32.94 86.74 63.72
C VAL A 236 31.44 86.50 63.55
N ALA A 237 30.66 87.54 63.21
CA ALA A 237 29.25 87.39 62.89
C ALA A 237 29.02 86.64 61.56
N SER A 238 29.85 86.91 60.53
CA SER A 238 29.81 86.16 59.25
C SER A 238 30.12 84.69 59.46
N ALA A 239 31.23 84.36 60.13
CA ALA A 239 31.62 82.98 60.42
C ALA A 239 30.57 82.22 61.24
N LYS A 240 29.86 82.90 62.16
CA LYS A 240 28.70 82.30 62.88
C LYS A 240 27.51 82.04 61.94
N LYS A 241 27.19 82.98 61.04
CA LYS A 241 26.12 82.80 60.05
C LYS A 241 26.43 81.64 59.10
N GLU A 242 27.66 81.57 58.60
CA GLU A 242 28.15 80.48 57.75
C GLU A 242 28.10 79.12 58.48
N LEU A 243 28.45 79.08 59.78
CA LEU A 243 28.34 77.86 60.59
C LEU A 243 26.88 77.39 60.75
N GLU A 244 25.94 78.27 61.03
CA GLU A 244 24.51 77.90 61.10
C GLU A 244 23.97 77.49 59.72
N GLU A 245 24.43 78.11 58.63
CA GLU A 245 24.08 77.69 57.27
C GLU A 245 24.63 76.28 56.94
N VAL A 246 25.86 75.97 57.38
CA VAL A 246 26.44 74.62 57.26
C VAL A 246 25.67 73.60 58.09
N LYS A 247 25.25 73.93 59.33
CA LYS A 247 24.39 73.04 60.14
C LYS A 247 23.06 72.75 59.45
N LEU A 248 22.39 73.75 58.90
CA LEU A 248 21.11 73.58 58.20
C LEU A 248 21.28 72.71 56.94
N LYS A 249 22.40 72.86 56.22
CA LYS A 249 22.77 71.97 55.10
C LYS A 249 23.01 70.52 55.57
N ILE A 250 23.67 70.32 56.72
CA ILE A 250 23.87 68.99 57.32
C ILE A 250 22.54 68.37 57.73
N GLU A 251 21.67 69.10 58.44
CA GLU A 251 20.37 68.61 58.88
C GLU A 251 19.49 68.21 57.68
N LYS A 252 19.43 69.06 56.65
CA LYS A 252 18.78 68.72 55.38
C LYS A 252 19.36 67.44 54.77
N ALA A 253 20.68 67.34 54.63
CA ALA A 253 21.34 66.17 54.07
C ALA A 253 21.07 64.90 54.91
N THR A 254 20.97 64.99 56.24
CA THR A 254 20.59 63.83 57.07
C THR A 254 19.15 63.38 56.82
N THR A 255 18.19 64.31 56.70
CA THR A 255 16.80 63.94 56.36
C THR A 255 16.67 63.34 54.95
N GLU A 256 17.48 63.81 54.00
CA GLU A 256 17.55 63.28 52.64
C GLU A 256 18.15 61.86 52.62
N VAL A 257 19.24 61.63 53.37
CA VAL A 257 19.85 60.30 53.55
C VAL A 257 18.88 59.32 54.21
N ASP A 258 18.12 59.74 55.23
CA ASP A 258 17.15 58.84 55.88
C ASP A 258 15.94 58.55 54.99
N SER A 259 15.50 59.52 54.17
CA SER A 259 14.50 59.28 53.11
C SER A 259 15.01 58.28 52.06
N LEU A 260 16.26 58.42 51.61
CA LEU A 260 16.89 57.49 50.66
C LEU A 260 17.03 56.08 51.21
N LYS A 261 17.32 55.90 52.52
CA LYS A 261 17.32 54.57 53.17
C LYS A 261 15.95 53.91 53.13
N VAL A 262 14.88 54.65 53.41
CA VAL A 262 13.50 54.12 53.37
C VAL A 262 13.12 53.71 51.94
N ILE A 263 13.51 54.51 50.93
CA ILE A 263 13.31 54.18 49.52
C ILE A 263 14.09 52.91 49.15
N ALA A 264 15.37 52.79 49.55
CA ALA A 264 16.19 51.61 49.28
C ALA A 264 15.57 50.32 49.85
N VAL A 265 15.10 50.34 51.10
CA VAL A 265 14.44 49.18 51.73
C VAL A 265 13.11 48.82 51.03
N SER A 266 12.37 49.81 50.51
CA SER A 266 11.16 49.54 49.70
C SER A 266 11.51 48.85 48.39
N LEU A 267 12.53 49.36 47.68
CA LEU A 267 13.02 48.79 46.42
C LEU A 267 13.60 47.39 46.61
N GLU A 268 14.29 47.11 47.71
CA GLU A 268 14.74 45.74 48.07
C GLU A 268 13.56 44.79 48.27
N SER A 269 12.48 45.23 48.94
CA SER A 269 11.26 44.43 49.12
C SER A 269 10.53 44.17 47.81
N GLU A 270 10.44 45.17 46.92
CA GLU A 270 9.83 45.03 45.59
C GLU A 270 10.66 44.11 44.69
N LEU A 271 11.99 44.26 44.70
CA LEU A 271 12.91 43.38 43.98
C LEU A 271 12.78 41.92 44.43
N GLU A 272 12.65 41.65 45.73
CA GLU A 272 12.50 40.29 46.23
C GLU A 272 11.12 39.68 45.89
N LYS A 273 10.06 40.50 45.89
CA LYS A 273 8.74 40.09 45.38
C LYS A 273 8.83 39.71 43.89
N GLU A 274 9.42 40.55 43.05
CA GLU A 274 9.59 40.29 41.62
C GLU A 274 10.44 39.04 41.34
N LYS A 275 11.56 38.84 42.06
CA LYS A 275 12.33 37.57 41.98
C LYS A 275 11.47 36.35 42.27
N SER A 276 10.64 36.41 43.33
CA SER A 276 9.76 35.30 43.72
C SER A 276 8.66 35.03 42.69
N ALA A 277 8.06 36.09 42.12
CA ALA A 277 7.08 36.01 41.06
C ALA A 277 7.69 35.36 39.80
N LEU A 278 8.86 35.84 39.38
CA LEU A 278 9.61 35.33 38.23
C LEU A 278 10.04 33.86 38.40
N ALA A 279 10.41 33.44 39.61
CA ALA A 279 10.67 32.03 39.92
C ALA A 279 9.41 31.17 39.76
N SER A 280 8.26 31.63 40.27
CA SER A 280 6.99 30.91 40.14
C SER A 280 6.52 30.81 38.68
N MET A 281 6.74 31.85 37.87
CA MET A 281 6.44 31.84 36.44
C MET A 281 7.30 30.82 35.70
N LYS A 282 8.62 30.81 35.92
CA LYS A 282 9.55 29.82 35.34
C LYS A 282 9.15 28.38 35.68
N GLN A 283 8.74 28.12 36.92
CA GLN A 283 8.26 26.79 37.33
C GLN A 283 6.98 26.40 36.57
N ARG A 284 6.03 27.33 36.44
CA ARG A 284 4.76 27.09 35.72
C ARG A 284 4.96 26.87 34.22
N GLU A 285 5.90 27.58 33.60
CA GLU A 285 6.29 27.36 32.21
C GLU A 285 6.95 26.00 32.00
N SER A 286 7.91 25.62 32.86
CA SER A 286 8.57 24.32 32.82
C SER A 286 7.59 23.14 32.98
N MET A 287 6.59 23.27 33.86
CA MET A 287 5.52 22.27 34.01
C MET A 287 4.68 22.13 32.74
N LYS A 288 4.30 23.24 32.08
CA LYS A 288 3.57 23.21 30.80
C LYS A 288 4.40 22.64 29.65
N GLU A 289 5.69 22.98 29.58
CA GLU A 289 6.64 22.44 28.60
C GLU A 289 6.75 20.91 28.76
N LYS A 290 6.86 20.43 30.01
CA LYS A 290 6.87 19.01 30.31
C LYS A 290 5.55 18.32 29.92
N GLU A 291 4.41 18.87 30.33
CA GLU A 291 3.08 18.33 30.00
C GLU A 291 2.87 18.23 28.47
N ALA A 292 3.31 19.24 27.71
CA ALA A 292 3.24 19.21 26.24
C ALA A 292 4.15 18.13 25.63
N ARG A 293 5.36 17.94 26.17
CA ARG A 293 6.27 16.87 25.73
C ARG A 293 5.74 15.48 26.09
N ASP A 294 5.20 15.30 27.29
CA ASP A 294 4.62 14.04 27.75
C ASP A 294 3.43 13.63 26.83
N LYS A 295 2.53 14.57 26.49
CA LYS A 295 1.43 14.36 25.52
C LYS A 295 1.94 14.03 24.11
N MET A 296 3.03 14.65 23.66
CA MET A 296 3.63 14.36 22.34
C MET A 296 4.25 12.94 22.31
N VAL A 297 4.85 12.48 23.41
CA VAL A 297 5.34 11.11 23.57
C VAL A 297 4.16 10.11 23.57
N GLU A 298 3.08 10.43 24.27
CA GLU A 298 1.85 9.62 24.29
C GLU A 298 1.21 9.50 22.90
N LEU A 299 1.02 10.60 22.17
CA LEU A 299 0.55 10.59 20.77
C LEU A 299 1.47 9.79 19.85
N THR A 300 2.79 9.86 20.05
CA THR A 300 3.76 9.06 19.27
C THR A 300 3.59 7.56 19.55
N LYS A 301 3.36 7.19 20.81
CA LYS A 301 3.10 5.80 21.21
C LYS A 301 1.76 5.29 20.65
N LEU A 302 0.69 6.07 20.75
CA LEU A 302 -0.62 5.73 20.19
C LEU A 302 -0.54 5.54 18.68
N LEU A 303 0.16 6.43 17.95
CA LEU A 303 0.38 6.29 16.52
C LEU A 303 1.18 5.00 16.17
N GLN A 304 2.15 4.62 17.00
CA GLN A 304 2.88 3.36 16.82
C GLN A 304 1.99 2.14 17.05
N GLN A 305 1.12 2.17 18.06
CA GLN A 305 0.15 1.10 18.34
C GLN A 305 -0.88 0.98 17.22
N ALA A 306 -1.51 2.08 16.81
CA ALA A 306 -2.44 2.11 15.67
C ALA A 306 -1.80 1.63 14.36
N ALA A 307 -0.52 1.94 14.12
CA ALA A 307 0.20 1.44 12.96
C ALA A 307 0.48 -0.08 13.02
N GLN A 308 0.72 -0.63 14.22
CA GLN A 308 0.86 -2.08 14.43
C GLN A 308 -0.48 -2.78 14.25
N GLU A 309 -1.53 -2.32 14.92
CA GLU A 309 -2.90 -2.86 14.83
C GLU A 309 -3.41 -2.83 13.37
N ALA A 310 -3.17 -1.73 12.65
CA ALA A 310 -3.53 -1.63 11.25
C ALA A 310 -2.70 -2.55 10.33
N ASP A 311 -1.47 -2.96 10.69
CA ASP A 311 -0.69 -3.93 9.92
C ASP A 311 -1.08 -5.39 10.28
N GLU A 312 -1.41 -5.67 11.54
CA GLU A 312 -1.99 -6.95 11.98
C GLU A 312 -3.35 -7.20 11.30
N ALA A 313 -4.24 -6.20 11.31
CA ALA A 313 -5.56 -6.30 10.69
C ALA A 313 -5.49 -6.47 9.16
N LYS A 314 -4.48 -5.90 8.47
CA LYS A 314 -4.20 -6.20 7.06
C LYS A 314 -3.83 -7.67 6.85
N SER A 315 -3.04 -8.26 7.74
CA SER A 315 -2.72 -9.70 7.68
C SER A 315 -3.98 -10.56 7.84
N VAL A 316 -4.92 -10.15 8.69
CA VAL A 316 -6.23 -10.81 8.81
C VAL A 316 -7.04 -10.68 7.51
N VAL A 317 -7.07 -9.50 6.86
CA VAL A 317 -7.69 -9.33 5.54
C VAL A 317 -7.04 -10.21 4.47
N GLU A 318 -5.71 -10.36 4.46
CA GLU A 318 -5.01 -11.25 3.53
C GLU A 318 -5.38 -12.72 3.76
N MET A 319 -5.43 -13.18 5.01
CA MET A 319 -5.87 -14.55 5.35
C MET A 319 -7.35 -14.78 4.97
N ALA A 320 -8.25 -13.83 5.27
CA ALA A 320 -9.66 -13.93 4.92
C ALA A 320 -9.87 -13.99 3.39
N ASN A 321 -9.10 -13.21 2.62
CA ASN A 321 -9.15 -13.25 1.16
C ASN A 321 -8.55 -14.53 0.57
N GLN A 322 -7.52 -15.11 1.18
CA GLN A 322 -6.99 -16.42 0.79
C GLN A 322 -8.03 -17.53 1.00
N GLU A 323 -8.69 -17.54 2.16
CA GLU A 323 -9.74 -18.53 2.46
C GLU A 323 -10.94 -18.41 1.52
N LEU A 324 -11.37 -17.17 1.27
CA LEU A 324 -12.39 -16.83 0.28
C LEU A 324 -12.02 -17.25 -1.16
N SER A 325 -10.72 -17.30 -1.51
CA SER A 325 -10.28 -17.85 -2.80
C SER A 325 -10.49 -19.36 -2.86
N LYS A 326 -10.07 -20.09 -1.81
CA LYS A 326 -10.25 -21.55 -1.72
C LYS A 326 -11.72 -21.94 -1.82
N LEU A 327 -12.59 -21.33 -1.00
CA LEU A 327 -14.03 -21.64 -0.99
C LEU A 327 -14.70 -21.35 -2.34
N LYS A 328 -14.22 -20.35 -3.09
CA LYS A 328 -14.67 -20.10 -4.48
C LYS A 328 -14.15 -21.15 -5.47
N GLU A 329 -12.91 -21.59 -5.32
CA GLU A 329 -12.33 -22.66 -6.13
C GLU A 329 -13.07 -23.99 -5.90
N GLU A 330 -13.39 -24.31 -4.64
CA GLU A 330 -14.21 -25.45 -4.24
C GLU A 330 -15.65 -25.35 -4.78
N ALA A 331 -16.29 -24.17 -4.69
CA ALA A 331 -17.63 -23.95 -5.24
C ALA A 331 -17.68 -24.08 -6.78
N GLU A 332 -16.70 -23.55 -7.51
CA GLU A 332 -16.61 -23.74 -8.96
C GLU A 332 -16.22 -25.19 -9.34
N GLN A 333 -15.42 -25.89 -8.53
CA GLN A 333 -15.13 -27.32 -8.72
C GLN A 333 -16.38 -28.18 -8.54
N ALA A 334 -17.14 -27.99 -7.46
CA ALA A 334 -18.40 -28.71 -7.22
C ALA A 334 -19.44 -28.42 -8.32
N LYS A 335 -19.50 -27.18 -8.79
CA LYS A 335 -20.35 -26.76 -9.93
C LYS A 335 -19.93 -27.43 -11.26
N ALA A 336 -18.63 -27.55 -11.53
CA ALA A 336 -18.12 -28.28 -12.70
C ALA A 336 -18.40 -29.79 -12.60
N GLY A 337 -18.27 -30.37 -11.40
CA GLY A 337 -18.68 -31.75 -11.10
C GLY A 337 -20.17 -31.97 -11.37
N ALA A 338 -21.03 -31.09 -10.85
CA ALA A 338 -22.47 -31.14 -11.05
C ALA A 338 -22.84 -31.08 -12.55
N GLY A 339 -22.27 -30.13 -13.31
CA GLY A 339 -22.53 -30.00 -14.75
C GLY A 339 -22.02 -31.19 -15.59
N THR A 340 -20.98 -31.88 -15.11
CA THR A 340 -20.48 -33.12 -15.73
C THR A 340 -21.46 -34.27 -15.50
N LEU A 341 -21.97 -34.43 -14.27
CA LEU A 341 -22.97 -35.44 -13.93
C LEU A 341 -24.32 -35.17 -14.62
N GLU A 342 -24.73 -33.90 -14.74
CA GLU A 342 -25.91 -33.46 -15.48
C GLU A 342 -25.81 -33.81 -16.97
N SER A 343 -24.65 -33.55 -17.58
CA SER A 343 -24.39 -33.92 -18.98
C SER A 343 -24.42 -35.44 -19.19
N ARG A 344 -24.00 -36.23 -18.20
CA ARG A 344 -24.09 -37.71 -18.25
C ARG A 344 -25.52 -38.20 -18.02
N LEU A 345 -26.31 -37.57 -17.14
CA LEU A 345 -27.73 -37.90 -16.96
C LEU A 345 -28.48 -37.75 -18.28
N LEU A 346 -28.30 -36.63 -18.99
CA LEU A 346 -28.91 -36.39 -20.29
C LEU A 346 -28.45 -37.36 -21.40
N ALA A 347 -27.29 -38.00 -21.25
CA ALA A 347 -26.84 -39.05 -22.16
C ALA A 347 -27.54 -40.38 -21.86
N VAL A 348 -27.52 -40.81 -20.59
CA VAL A 348 -28.17 -42.06 -20.13
C VAL A 348 -29.70 -42.00 -20.35
N GLU A 349 -30.34 -40.84 -20.19
CA GLU A 349 -31.77 -40.69 -20.49
C GLU A 349 -32.11 -40.89 -21.98
N LYS A 350 -31.20 -40.53 -22.89
CA LYS A 350 -31.34 -40.82 -24.34
C LYS A 350 -31.04 -42.27 -24.68
N GLU A 351 -30.08 -42.88 -23.99
CA GLU A 351 -29.77 -44.31 -24.10
C GLU A 351 -30.99 -45.15 -23.69
N ILE A 352 -31.64 -44.82 -22.58
CA ILE A 352 -32.91 -45.45 -22.15
C ILE A 352 -34.02 -45.29 -23.20
N GLU A 353 -34.11 -44.13 -23.88
CA GLU A 353 -35.08 -43.92 -24.96
C GLU A 353 -34.79 -44.83 -26.17
N ALA A 354 -33.51 -44.96 -26.55
CA ALA A 354 -33.07 -45.85 -27.62
C ALA A 354 -33.30 -47.34 -27.29
N VAL A 355 -32.95 -47.78 -26.08
CA VAL A 355 -33.17 -49.18 -25.62
C VAL A 355 -34.65 -49.49 -25.50
N LYS A 356 -35.50 -48.54 -25.06
CA LYS A 356 -36.97 -48.70 -25.09
C LYS A 356 -37.50 -48.87 -26.52
N ALA A 357 -37.02 -48.07 -27.47
CA ALA A 357 -37.41 -48.21 -28.87
C ALA A 357 -36.94 -49.56 -29.47
N SER A 358 -35.74 -50.03 -29.11
CA SER A 358 -35.22 -51.34 -29.48
C SER A 358 -36.10 -52.48 -28.93
N LYS A 359 -36.45 -52.42 -27.64
CA LYS A 359 -37.34 -53.37 -26.98
C LYS A 359 -38.72 -53.43 -27.66
N GLU A 360 -39.32 -52.29 -27.96
CA GLU A 360 -40.64 -52.21 -28.60
C GLU A 360 -40.59 -52.79 -30.02
N SER A 361 -39.56 -52.45 -30.80
CA SER A 361 -39.31 -53.03 -32.12
C SER A 361 -39.19 -54.57 -32.06
N ALA A 362 -38.47 -55.09 -31.05
CA ALA A 362 -38.34 -56.53 -30.83
C ALA A 362 -39.67 -57.19 -30.40
N LEU A 363 -40.54 -56.51 -29.65
CA LEU A 363 -41.89 -57.00 -29.32
C LEU A 363 -42.77 -57.10 -30.56
N VAL A 364 -42.82 -56.06 -31.40
CA VAL A 364 -43.57 -56.07 -32.67
C VAL A 364 -43.05 -57.18 -33.60
N ALA A 365 -41.74 -57.41 -33.64
CA ALA A 365 -41.14 -58.53 -34.37
C ALA A 365 -41.57 -59.91 -33.82
N ILE A 366 -41.76 -60.06 -32.51
CA ILE A 366 -42.28 -61.30 -31.91
C ILE A 366 -43.75 -61.49 -32.27
N GLU A 367 -44.59 -60.45 -32.10
CA GLU A 367 -46.04 -60.51 -32.36
C GLU A 367 -46.33 -60.85 -33.82
N THR A 368 -45.71 -60.14 -34.77
CA THR A 368 -45.84 -60.41 -36.21
C THR A 368 -45.39 -61.82 -36.59
N LEU A 369 -44.28 -62.31 -36.02
CA LEU A 369 -43.83 -63.70 -36.24
C LEU A 369 -44.73 -64.74 -35.55
N GLN A 370 -45.48 -64.38 -34.50
CA GLN A 370 -46.45 -65.29 -33.86
C GLN A 370 -47.77 -65.37 -34.63
N ASP A 371 -48.26 -64.25 -35.17
CA ASP A 371 -49.47 -64.22 -36.00
C ASP A 371 -49.28 -65.02 -37.30
N ILE A 372 -48.11 -64.91 -37.94
CA ILE A 372 -47.75 -65.71 -39.11
C ILE A 372 -47.74 -67.23 -38.80
N ASN A 373 -47.51 -67.64 -37.55
CA ASN A 373 -47.56 -69.04 -37.12
C ASN A 373 -48.97 -69.52 -36.68
N ASN A 374 -49.98 -68.64 -36.65
CA ASN A 374 -51.34 -68.94 -36.16
C ASN A 374 -52.45 -68.79 -37.21
N VAL A 375 -52.16 -68.19 -38.38
CA VAL A 375 -53.15 -67.97 -39.44
C VAL A 375 -53.13 -69.13 -40.44
N ASP A 376 -54.30 -69.74 -40.63
CA ASP A 376 -54.55 -70.80 -41.61
C ASP A 376 -54.22 -70.34 -43.05
N SER A 377 -53.66 -71.24 -43.86
CA SER A 377 -53.03 -70.93 -45.15
C SER A 377 -53.97 -70.21 -46.11
N SER A 378 -53.65 -68.96 -46.48
CA SER A 378 -54.36 -68.24 -47.57
C SER A 378 -53.56 -67.14 -48.30
N ASP A 379 -52.36 -66.75 -47.86
CA ASP A 379 -51.54 -65.73 -48.54
C ASP A 379 -50.05 -66.12 -48.60
N SER A 380 -49.77 -67.37 -49.01
CA SER A 380 -48.41 -67.78 -49.36
C SER A 380 -48.04 -67.20 -50.74
N VAL A 381 -47.33 -66.06 -50.72
CA VAL A 381 -46.75 -65.46 -51.92
C VAL A 381 -45.66 -66.39 -52.46
N VAL A 382 -46.02 -67.20 -53.46
CA VAL A 382 -45.09 -68.08 -54.18
C VAL A 382 -44.15 -67.22 -55.03
N LEU A 383 -43.01 -66.83 -54.44
CA LEU A 383 -41.91 -66.20 -55.15
C LEU A 383 -41.28 -67.19 -56.12
N SER A 384 -41.00 -66.75 -57.35
CA SER A 384 -40.16 -67.53 -58.25
C SER A 384 -38.72 -67.60 -57.73
N LEU A 385 -38.00 -68.64 -58.14
CA LEU A 385 -36.60 -68.84 -57.75
C LEU A 385 -35.72 -67.63 -58.12
N GLU A 386 -36.01 -66.97 -59.24
CA GLU A 386 -35.32 -65.76 -59.70
C GLU A 386 -35.57 -64.56 -58.76
N GLU A 387 -36.84 -64.30 -58.41
CA GLU A 387 -37.23 -63.22 -57.48
C GLU A 387 -36.64 -63.43 -56.07
N TYR A 388 -36.47 -64.69 -55.66
CA TYR A 388 -35.78 -65.02 -54.42
C TYR A 388 -34.29 -64.68 -54.48
N TYR A 389 -33.56 -65.07 -55.54
CA TYR A 389 -32.14 -64.70 -55.69
C TYR A 389 -31.96 -63.18 -55.78
N ASP A 390 -32.85 -62.46 -56.46
CA ASP A 390 -32.87 -60.99 -56.50
C ASP A 390 -33.15 -60.36 -55.13
N LEU A 391 -34.00 -60.97 -54.29
CA LEU A 391 -34.24 -60.50 -52.93
C LEU A 391 -33.02 -60.78 -52.02
N ARG A 392 -32.40 -61.96 -52.11
CA ARG A 392 -31.17 -62.32 -51.41
C ARG A 392 -30.01 -61.39 -51.79
N LYS A 393 -29.86 -61.08 -53.07
CA LYS A 393 -28.84 -60.14 -53.57
C LYS A 393 -29.05 -58.74 -53.00
N ARG A 394 -30.29 -58.23 -53.02
CA ARG A 394 -30.64 -56.94 -52.41
C ARG A 394 -30.40 -56.89 -50.90
N ALA A 395 -30.65 -57.98 -50.17
CA ALA A 395 -30.34 -58.06 -48.75
C ALA A 395 -28.83 -57.94 -48.48
N TYR A 396 -28.00 -58.60 -49.31
CA TYR A 396 -26.54 -58.50 -49.25
C TYR A 396 -26.03 -57.10 -49.58
N GLU A 397 -26.64 -56.42 -50.56
CA GLU A 397 -26.34 -55.03 -50.92
C GLU A 397 -26.70 -54.05 -49.77
N VAL A 398 -27.74 -54.33 -48.97
CA VAL A 398 -28.08 -53.56 -47.77
C VAL A 398 -27.11 -53.84 -46.61
N GLU A 399 -26.67 -55.09 -46.42
CA GLU A 399 -25.62 -55.44 -45.45
C GLU A 399 -24.31 -54.69 -45.76
N GLU A 400 -23.90 -54.66 -47.03
CA GLU A 400 -22.71 -53.91 -47.48
C GLU A 400 -22.86 -52.40 -47.29
N GLN A 401 -24.04 -51.82 -47.57
CA GLN A 401 -24.31 -50.40 -47.32
C GLN A 401 -24.29 -50.05 -45.82
N ALA A 402 -24.88 -50.87 -44.97
CA ALA A 402 -24.84 -50.68 -43.52
C ALA A 402 -23.39 -50.76 -42.99
N SER A 403 -22.61 -51.74 -43.46
CA SER A 403 -21.19 -51.88 -43.09
C SER A 403 -20.34 -50.71 -43.61
N MET A 404 -20.62 -50.15 -44.79
CA MET A 404 -20.00 -48.91 -45.27
C MET A 404 -20.32 -47.70 -44.39
N ILE A 405 -21.56 -47.57 -43.90
CA ILE A 405 -21.97 -46.47 -43.00
C ILE A 405 -21.29 -46.63 -41.63
N ALA A 406 -21.19 -47.85 -41.10
CA ALA A 406 -20.42 -48.16 -39.89
C ALA A 406 -18.93 -47.79 -40.08
N ALA A 407 -18.30 -48.21 -41.18
CA ALA A 407 -16.91 -47.86 -41.47
C ALA A 407 -16.68 -46.33 -41.60
N ALA A 408 -17.61 -45.61 -42.25
CA ALA A 408 -17.53 -44.16 -42.40
C ALA A 408 -17.67 -43.41 -41.06
N THR A 409 -18.59 -43.85 -40.18
CA THR A 409 -18.78 -43.27 -38.85
C THR A 409 -17.59 -43.57 -37.92
N VAL A 410 -17.00 -44.77 -37.98
CA VAL A 410 -15.71 -45.08 -37.32
C VAL A 410 -14.60 -44.12 -37.76
N SER A 411 -14.49 -43.82 -39.07
CA SER A 411 -13.48 -42.88 -39.58
C SER A 411 -13.66 -41.47 -39.01
N GLN A 412 -14.91 -40.97 -38.94
CA GLN A 412 -15.21 -39.66 -38.34
C GLN A 412 -14.90 -39.61 -36.83
N ILE A 413 -15.12 -40.71 -36.10
CA ILE A 413 -14.74 -40.82 -34.68
C ILE A 413 -13.24 -40.72 -34.50
N GLU A 414 -12.45 -41.37 -35.37
CA GLU A 414 -10.99 -41.34 -35.29
C GLU A 414 -10.44 -39.94 -35.62
N GLU A 415 -11.00 -39.27 -36.63
CA GLU A 415 -10.69 -37.86 -36.92
C GLU A 415 -11.03 -36.92 -35.75
N ALA A 416 -12.19 -37.12 -35.10
CA ALA A 416 -12.61 -36.36 -33.93
C ALA A 416 -11.68 -36.60 -32.72
N LYS A 417 -11.29 -37.85 -32.44
CA LYS A 417 -10.30 -38.21 -31.41
C LYS A 417 -8.92 -37.59 -31.69
N GLN A 418 -8.48 -37.56 -32.95
CA GLN A 418 -7.26 -36.85 -33.32
C GLN A 418 -7.39 -35.33 -33.11
N SER A 419 -8.55 -34.74 -33.36
CA SER A 419 -8.80 -33.32 -33.08
C SER A 419 -8.77 -33.01 -31.57
N GLN A 420 -9.38 -33.88 -30.76
CA GLN A 420 -9.37 -33.81 -29.30
C GLN A 420 -7.93 -33.91 -28.78
N SER A 421 -7.16 -34.89 -29.26
CA SER A 421 -5.74 -35.07 -28.90
C SER A 421 -4.90 -33.82 -29.25
N ARG A 422 -5.11 -33.23 -30.43
CA ARG A 422 -4.47 -31.97 -30.84
C ARG A 422 -4.87 -30.79 -29.93
N SER A 423 -6.10 -30.75 -29.42
CA SER A 423 -6.57 -29.71 -28.49
C SER A 423 -5.96 -29.88 -27.09
N LEU A 424 -5.80 -31.12 -26.60
CA LEU A 424 -5.14 -31.42 -25.33
C LEU A 424 -3.66 -31.03 -25.35
N VAL A 425 -2.93 -31.35 -26.42
CA VAL A 425 -1.52 -30.92 -26.58
C VAL A 425 -1.39 -29.40 -26.58
N LYS A 426 -2.31 -28.66 -27.23
CA LYS A 426 -2.35 -27.19 -27.15
C LYS A 426 -2.64 -26.68 -25.74
N LEU A 427 -3.50 -27.36 -24.98
CA LEU A 427 -3.82 -26.99 -23.59
C LEU A 427 -2.58 -27.16 -22.69
N GLU A 428 -1.85 -28.26 -22.83
CA GLU A 428 -0.58 -28.49 -22.15
C GLU A 428 0.48 -27.45 -22.53
N GLU A 429 0.60 -27.09 -23.81
CA GLU A 429 1.52 -26.07 -24.26
C GLU A 429 1.18 -24.68 -23.68
N VAL A 430 -0.08 -24.27 -23.71
CA VAL A 430 -0.53 -23.00 -23.08
C VAL A 430 -0.25 -23.02 -21.57
N ASN A 431 -0.44 -24.16 -20.89
CA ASN A 431 -0.11 -24.31 -19.48
C ASN A 431 1.42 -24.21 -19.22
N ARG A 432 2.25 -24.79 -20.08
CA ARG A 432 3.71 -24.67 -20.05
C ARG A 432 4.14 -23.21 -20.24
N GLU A 433 3.64 -22.54 -21.26
CA GLU A 433 3.95 -21.11 -21.49
C GLU A 433 3.49 -20.23 -20.31
N MET A 434 2.34 -20.52 -19.71
CA MET A 434 1.86 -19.80 -18.53
C MET A 434 2.78 -20.01 -17.32
N ALA A 435 3.31 -21.23 -17.12
CA ALA A 435 4.31 -21.50 -16.08
C ALA A 435 5.64 -20.78 -16.36
N GLU A 436 6.09 -20.73 -17.62
CA GLU A 436 7.29 -19.99 -18.03
C GLU A 436 7.10 -18.47 -17.85
N ARG A 437 5.94 -17.91 -18.20
CA ARG A 437 5.59 -16.50 -17.96
C ARG A 437 5.55 -16.17 -16.46
N LYS A 438 5.00 -17.06 -15.62
CA LYS A 438 5.03 -16.91 -14.14
C LYS A 438 6.48 -16.85 -13.61
N LYS A 439 7.34 -17.79 -14.01
CA LYS A 439 8.77 -17.79 -13.64
C LYS A 439 9.52 -16.54 -14.13
N ALA A 440 9.24 -16.10 -15.35
CA ALA A 440 9.83 -14.88 -15.90
C ALA A 440 9.40 -13.60 -15.13
N LEU A 441 8.13 -13.55 -14.71
CA LEU A 441 7.60 -12.47 -13.86
C LEU A 441 8.27 -12.45 -12.48
N GLU A 442 8.42 -13.61 -11.85
CA GLU A 442 9.12 -13.77 -10.56
C GLU A 442 10.58 -13.27 -10.64
N ILE A 443 11.34 -13.70 -11.65
CA ILE A 443 12.72 -13.23 -11.91
C ILE A 443 12.76 -11.72 -12.17
N ALA A 444 11.76 -11.15 -12.85
CA ALA A 444 11.67 -9.72 -13.10
C ALA A 444 11.38 -8.91 -11.81
N LEU A 445 10.52 -9.44 -10.93
CA LEU A 445 10.25 -8.86 -9.61
C LEU A 445 11.49 -8.90 -8.72
N GLU A 446 12.17 -10.04 -8.62
CA GLU A 446 13.40 -10.18 -7.82
C GLU A 446 14.50 -9.21 -8.29
N LYS A 447 14.67 -9.04 -9.61
CA LYS A 447 15.58 -8.03 -10.19
C LYS A 447 15.16 -6.60 -9.84
N ALA A 448 13.86 -6.30 -9.86
CA ALA A 448 13.34 -4.99 -9.49
C ALA A 448 13.53 -4.70 -7.99
N GLU A 449 13.44 -5.69 -7.12
CA GLU A 449 13.75 -5.56 -5.69
C GLU A 449 15.24 -5.34 -5.44
N LYS A 450 16.11 -6.17 -6.02
CA LYS A 450 17.58 -5.96 -5.95
C LYS A 450 17.99 -4.56 -6.44
N ALA A 451 17.32 -4.03 -7.48
CA ALA A 451 17.53 -2.66 -7.95
C ALA A 451 17.03 -1.59 -6.96
N LYS A 452 15.89 -1.81 -6.28
CA LYS A 452 15.40 -0.93 -5.19
C LYS A 452 16.35 -0.95 -3.99
N GLU A 453 16.84 -2.11 -3.59
CA GLU A 453 17.83 -2.28 -2.51
C GLU A 453 19.14 -1.56 -2.84
N GLY A 454 19.70 -1.77 -4.04
CA GLY A 454 20.90 -1.06 -4.49
C GLY A 454 20.72 0.46 -4.49
N LYS A 455 19.57 0.95 -4.96
CA LYS A 455 19.22 2.39 -4.87
C LYS A 455 19.15 2.88 -3.42
N LEU A 456 18.56 2.11 -2.51
CA LEU A 456 18.46 2.47 -1.08
C LEU A 456 19.85 2.49 -0.40
N GLY A 457 20.73 1.55 -0.76
CA GLY A 457 22.12 1.51 -0.31
C GLY A 457 22.88 2.77 -0.73
N VAL A 458 22.88 3.11 -2.02
CA VAL A 458 23.51 4.34 -2.53
C VAL A 458 22.90 5.61 -1.91
N GLU A 459 21.58 5.65 -1.69
CA GLU A 459 20.93 6.78 -1.02
C GLU A 459 21.34 6.87 0.48
N GLN A 460 21.58 5.73 1.14
CA GLN A 460 22.04 5.67 2.53
C GLN A 460 23.50 6.11 2.65
N GLU A 461 24.39 5.65 1.78
CA GLU A 461 25.77 6.14 1.66
C GLU A 461 25.79 7.64 1.38
N LEU A 462 24.97 8.14 0.46
CA LEU A 462 24.86 9.57 0.16
C LEU A 462 24.34 10.38 1.35
N ARG A 463 23.48 9.83 2.21
CA ARG A 463 23.10 10.47 3.49
C ARG A 463 24.26 10.48 4.49
N GLN A 464 24.99 9.37 4.63
CA GLN A 464 26.16 9.30 5.52
C GLN A 464 27.28 10.24 5.05
N TRP A 465 27.56 10.30 3.74
CA TRP A 465 28.51 11.21 3.14
C TRP A 465 28.13 12.66 3.40
N ARG A 466 26.86 13.04 3.16
CA ARG A 466 26.34 14.37 3.51
C ARG A 466 26.50 14.67 5.00
N ALA A 467 26.14 13.75 5.89
CA ALA A 467 26.31 13.94 7.34
C ALA A 467 27.78 14.07 7.78
N LYS A 468 28.69 13.31 7.17
CA LYS A 468 30.14 13.40 7.42
C LYS A 468 30.72 14.72 6.87
N HIS A 469 30.25 15.17 5.72
CA HIS A 469 30.64 16.45 5.12
C HIS A 469 30.09 17.64 5.93
N GLU A 470 28.85 17.54 6.41
CA GLU A 470 28.21 18.50 7.33
C GLU A 470 29.00 18.61 8.64
N LYS A 471 29.35 17.47 9.26
CA LYS A 471 30.22 17.44 10.45
C LYS A 471 31.60 18.02 10.16
N ARG A 472 32.20 17.77 8.98
CA ARG A 472 33.47 18.42 8.58
C ARG A 472 33.34 19.93 8.43
N ARG A 473 32.26 20.46 7.84
CA ARG A 473 32.02 21.91 7.76
C ARG A 473 31.82 22.54 9.14
N LYS A 474 31.12 21.85 10.05
CA LYS A 474 30.92 22.31 11.43
C LYS A 474 32.21 22.22 12.27
N ALA A 475 33.07 21.23 12.01
CA ALA A 475 34.39 21.11 12.62
C ALA A 475 35.44 22.08 12.01
N SER A 476 35.29 22.47 10.74
CA SER A 476 36.09 23.54 10.11
C SER A 476 35.45 24.92 10.26
N GLY A 477 34.62 25.11 11.30
CA GLY A 477 33.92 26.35 11.62
C GLY A 477 34.82 27.43 12.24
N SER A 478 36.00 27.66 11.66
CA SER A 478 36.80 28.86 11.91
C SER A 478 37.65 29.20 10.69
N SER A 479 37.03 29.80 9.68
CA SER A 479 37.57 30.91 8.88
C SER A 479 36.61 31.28 7.75
N HIS A 480 36.27 32.57 7.69
CA HIS A 480 35.83 33.37 6.54
C HIS A 480 34.75 32.83 5.58
N GLY A 481 33.70 33.64 5.42
CA GLY A 481 32.81 33.56 4.27
C GLY A 481 33.52 33.95 2.98
N GLY A 482 33.12 33.30 1.88
CA GLY A 482 33.53 33.63 0.53
C GLY A 482 32.51 33.07 -0.45
N ASN A 483 32.01 33.90 -1.36
CA ASN A 483 31.05 33.48 -2.38
C ASN A 483 31.65 32.37 -3.27
N PRO A 484 30.84 31.41 -3.75
CA PRO A 484 31.33 30.36 -4.63
C PRO A 484 31.75 30.97 -5.99
N PRO A 485 32.94 30.66 -6.50
CA PRO A 485 33.27 31.01 -7.88
C PRO A 485 32.41 30.18 -8.83
N ARG A 486 31.75 30.87 -9.75
CA ARG A 486 31.00 30.30 -10.88
C ARG A 486 31.96 29.54 -11.80
N SER A 487 32.16 28.24 -11.57
CA SER A 487 32.97 27.41 -12.45
C SER A 487 32.23 27.13 -13.75
N SER A 488 32.61 27.86 -14.80
CA SER A 488 32.37 27.43 -16.18
C SER A 488 33.14 26.14 -16.43
N PHE A 489 32.46 24.99 -16.44
CA PHE A 489 33.06 23.77 -16.97
C PHE A 489 32.90 23.78 -18.49
N GLU A 490 33.92 24.33 -19.15
CA GLU A 490 33.99 24.46 -20.59
C GLU A 490 34.32 23.10 -21.23
N GLY A 491 33.30 22.26 -21.33
CA GLY A 491 33.35 20.93 -21.95
C GLY A 491 33.63 21.02 -23.45
N LYS A 492 34.91 21.14 -23.81
CA LYS A 492 35.44 21.25 -25.18
C LYS A 492 35.07 20.03 -26.03
N ARG A 493 33.88 20.04 -26.63
CA ARG A 493 33.49 19.09 -27.68
C ARG A 493 34.28 19.40 -28.95
N GLN A 494 35.30 18.61 -29.25
CA GLN A 494 35.89 18.59 -30.59
C GLN A 494 34.84 18.06 -31.58
N SER A 495 34.53 18.88 -32.57
CA SER A 495 33.73 18.51 -33.73
C SER A 495 34.59 17.72 -34.72
N ASN A 496 34.47 16.40 -34.74
CA ASN A 496 34.85 15.62 -35.92
C ASN A 496 33.59 15.31 -36.72
N LYS A 497 33.41 16.08 -37.80
CA LYS A 497 32.41 15.85 -38.85
C LYS A 497 32.97 14.80 -39.82
N VAL A 498 32.34 13.64 -39.92
CA VAL A 498 32.45 12.75 -41.09
C VAL A 498 31.05 12.30 -41.47
N GLU A 499 30.72 12.42 -42.76
CA GLU A 499 29.42 12.11 -43.33
C GLU A 499 29.33 10.60 -43.68
N PRO A 500 28.16 9.96 -43.54
CA PRO A 500 27.93 8.64 -44.11
C PRO A 500 27.40 8.77 -45.54
N VAL A 501 28.20 8.36 -46.52
CA VAL A 501 27.74 8.14 -47.91
C VAL A 501 27.41 6.66 -48.10
N THR A 502 26.27 6.43 -48.76
CA THR A 502 25.72 5.18 -49.34
C THR A 502 26.76 4.13 -49.76
N MET A 503 26.54 2.81 -49.68
CA MET A 503 25.58 2.03 -50.50
C MET A 503 25.42 0.57 -50.00
N SER A 504 24.32 -0.09 -50.38
CA SER A 504 24.18 -1.56 -50.36
C SER A 504 24.90 -2.23 -51.55
N PRO A 505 25.26 -3.52 -51.45
CA PRO A 505 24.43 -4.60 -52.04
C PRO A 505 24.13 -5.72 -51.01
N SER A 506 23.07 -6.55 -51.12
CA SER A 506 22.84 -7.65 -52.09
C SER A 506 23.97 -8.71 -52.06
N SER A 507 23.73 -10.02 -52.07
CA SER A 507 22.56 -10.76 -52.58
C SER A 507 22.49 -12.24 -52.11
N THR A 508 21.42 -12.95 -52.48
CA THR A 508 21.34 -14.41 -52.87
C THR A 508 21.62 -15.52 -51.84
N LEU A 509 20.91 -16.66 -51.77
CA LEU A 509 19.79 -17.30 -52.53
C LEU A 509 18.74 -17.84 -51.52
N ASP A 510 17.42 -17.94 -51.78
CA ASP A 510 16.67 -18.76 -52.78
C ASP A 510 16.91 -20.28 -52.62
N THR A 511 15.93 -21.21 -52.74
CA THR A 511 14.73 -21.32 -53.61
C THR A 511 13.69 -22.23 -52.87
N SER A 512 12.37 -22.32 -53.15
CA SER A 512 11.69 -22.70 -54.41
C SER A 512 10.19 -22.37 -54.44
N LYS A 513 9.59 -22.33 -55.65
CA LYS A 513 8.29 -21.70 -55.95
C LYS A 513 7.47 -22.44 -57.03
N ALA A 514 6.17 -22.68 -56.75
CA ALA A 514 5.04 -22.93 -57.68
C ALA A 514 5.10 -24.23 -58.55
N ILE A 515 4.01 -24.77 -59.16
CA ILE A 515 3.08 -24.16 -60.14
C ILE A 515 1.80 -25.05 -60.40
N TYR A 516 0.63 -24.43 -60.70
CA TYR A 516 -0.63 -24.95 -61.35
C TYR A 516 -1.47 -26.09 -60.68
N GLY A 517 -2.82 -26.18 -60.83
CA GLY A 517 -3.83 -25.26 -61.38
C GLY A 517 -5.25 -25.90 -61.62
N HIS A 518 -6.32 -25.08 -61.67
CA HIS A 518 -7.72 -25.36 -62.15
C HIS A 518 -8.63 -26.40 -61.42
N ASN A 519 -9.99 -26.36 -61.45
CA ASN A 519 -11.03 -25.29 -61.59
C ASN A 519 -12.46 -25.86 -61.29
N LYS A 520 -13.50 -24.99 -61.30
CA LYS A 520 -15.00 -25.23 -61.32
C LYS A 520 -15.73 -25.17 -59.95
N GLU A 521 -16.63 -24.19 -59.69
CA GLU A 521 -18.04 -23.97 -60.16
C GLU A 521 -19.03 -24.91 -59.43
N SER A 522 -20.14 -24.52 -58.79
CA SER A 522 -20.89 -23.24 -58.59
C SER A 522 -21.54 -23.25 -57.16
N GLU A 523 -22.33 -22.31 -56.60
CA GLU A 523 -23.17 -21.21 -57.12
C GLU A 523 -23.58 -20.20 -55.98
N SER A 524 -23.95 -18.95 -56.35
CA SER A 524 -24.69 -17.87 -55.62
C SER A 524 -24.72 -17.78 -54.06
N SER A 525 -24.33 -16.71 -53.34
CA SER A 525 -24.53 -15.23 -53.45
C SER A 525 -25.98 -14.76 -53.15
N PRO A 526 -26.28 -13.54 -52.58
CA PRO A 526 -25.40 -12.36 -52.42
C PRO A 526 -25.45 -11.50 -51.10
N GLU A 527 -24.37 -10.72 -50.93
CA GLU A 527 -24.22 -9.32 -50.47
C GLU A 527 -25.10 -8.61 -49.40
N THR A 528 -24.42 -7.87 -48.49
CA THR A 528 -24.40 -6.37 -48.54
C THR A 528 -23.06 -5.75 -48.08
N VAL A 529 -22.22 -5.37 -49.05
CA VAL A 529 -21.41 -4.12 -49.20
C VAL A 529 -20.99 -3.28 -47.96
N VAL A 530 -19.66 -3.28 -47.69
CA VAL A 530 -18.71 -2.15 -47.48
C VAL A 530 -19.07 -0.93 -46.60
N VAL A 531 -18.22 -0.64 -45.57
CA VAL A 531 -17.47 0.65 -45.41
C VAL A 531 -16.14 0.45 -44.67
N LYS A 532 -15.01 0.89 -45.25
CA LYS A 532 -13.72 1.12 -44.55
C LYS A 532 -13.63 2.57 -44.05
N LYS A 533 -13.42 2.83 -42.75
CA LYS A 533 -12.84 4.12 -42.27
C LYS A 533 -11.91 3.94 -41.06
N LYS A 534 -10.62 4.29 -41.21
CA LYS A 534 -9.70 4.57 -40.10
C LYS A 534 -9.87 6.02 -39.65
N LYS A 535 -9.97 6.29 -38.33
CA LYS A 535 -9.51 7.55 -37.69
C LYS A 535 -8.98 7.26 -36.27
N LYS A 536 -8.28 8.24 -35.69
CA LYS A 536 -7.35 8.08 -34.55
C LYS A 536 -7.92 8.63 -33.24
N SER A 537 -7.34 8.12 -32.14
CA SER A 537 -7.15 8.75 -30.81
C SER A 537 -8.35 9.23 -30.00
N LEU A 538 -8.36 8.92 -28.70
CA LEU A 538 -8.18 9.91 -27.62
C LEU A 538 -7.75 9.21 -26.31
N PHE A 539 -6.82 9.84 -25.60
CA PHE A 539 -6.23 9.47 -24.30
C PHE A 539 -7.19 9.84 -23.13
N PRO A 540 -7.00 9.45 -21.83
CA PRO A 540 -5.70 9.47 -21.14
C PRO A 540 -5.38 8.53 -19.95
N LYS A 541 -4.06 8.52 -19.68
CA LYS A 541 -3.33 8.33 -18.40
C LYS A 541 -4.17 8.21 -17.12
N ILE A 542 -3.91 7.13 -16.36
CA ILE A 542 -4.13 7.08 -14.90
C ILE A 542 -2.79 7.28 -14.19
N PHE A 543 -2.82 7.98 -13.06
CA PHE A 543 -1.65 8.38 -12.27
C PHE A 543 -0.95 7.20 -11.59
N MET A 544 0.38 7.22 -11.56
CA MET A 544 1.16 6.47 -10.55
C MET A 544 1.37 7.37 -9.33
N PHE A 545 0.75 7.03 -8.20
CA PHE A 545 1.10 7.59 -6.89
C PHE A 545 2.05 6.66 -6.15
N PHE A 546 3.04 7.25 -5.48
CA PHE A 546 4.08 6.53 -4.75
C PHE A 546 3.57 6.05 -3.38
N SER A 547 4.00 4.86 -2.97
CA SER A 547 4.10 4.50 -1.56
C SER A 547 5.39 3.71 -1.31
N ARG A 548 6.19 4.20 -0.35
CA ARG A 548 7.56 3.77 -0.06
C ARG A 548 7.59 3.18 1.36
N LYS A 549 7.29 1.89 1.54
CA LYS A 549 7.48 1.22 2.83
C LYS A 549 8.89 0.58 2.88
N LYS A 550 9.61 0.79 3.97
CA LYS A 550 10.89 0.12 4.25
C LYS A 550 10.59 -1.22 4.91
N ALA A 551 11.28 -2.28 4.49
CA ALA A 551 11.41 -3.49 5.30
C ALA A 551 12.67 -3.39 6.18
N SER A 552 12.57 -3.80 7.44
CA SER A 552 13.71 -3.98 8.34
C SER A 552 13.81 -5.46 8.71
N PHE A 553 14.87 -6.12 8.26
CA PHE A 553 15.15 -7.52 8.59
C PHE A 553 15.69 -7.66 10.02
N SER A 554 15.05 -8.50 10.84
CA SER A 554 15.61 -9.02 12.09
C SER A 554 15.87 -10.53 11.95
N LYS A 555 17.04 -10.99 12.40
CA LYS A 555 17.60 -12.32 12.08
C LYS A 555 17.98 -13.09 13.35
N THR A 556 17.25 -14.14 13.70
CA THR A 556 17.59 -15.12 14.75
C THR A 556 17.15 -16.52 14.28
N LYS A 557 18.08 -17.31 13.74
CA LYS A 557 18.77 -18.43 14.42
C LYS A 557 17.88 -19.66 14.66
N SER A 558 18.03 -20.65 13.78
CA SER A 558 17.64 -22.04 14.04
C SER A 558 18.57 -22.69 15.08
N LYS A 559 18.07 -23.74 15.73
CA LYS A 559 18.84 -24.61 16.61
C LYS A 559 18.30 -26.05 16.47
N THR A 560 19.03 -26.86 15.72
CA THR A 560 19.01 -28.34 15.68
C THR A 560 20.40 -28.74 15.23
#